data_AF-A0AAJ1BT62-F1
#
_entry.id   AF-A0AAJ1BT62-F1
#
_cell.length_a   1.000
_cell.length_b   1.000
_cell.length_c   1.000
_cell.angle_alpha   90.00
_cell.angle_beta   90.00
_cell.angle_gamma   90.00
#
_symmetry.space_group_name_H-M   'P 1'
#
loop_
_entity.id
_entity.type
_entity.pdbx_description
1 polymer ?
#
loop_
_entity_poly.entity_id
_entity_poly.type
_entity_poly.pdbx_seq_one_letter_code
_entity_poly.pdbx_strand_id
1 'polypeptide(L)'
;MSEGMMRVKFPALMFVGALAANSFVAETGLANEATEIFECAELAQWADRDQDTYRFAILGYEEALKSVSEGIELSKQAAQDKPNFTAERSPEFWAGMWYGAASQTVRDWLQAQYPLQARQGAGASERVTTAVRQAIAWKPIADLEFRQRGCELYLLTSSNR
;
A
#
# COMPACT_ATOMS: atom_id res chain seq x y z
N MET A 1 30.91 -17.14 -52.81
CA MET A 1 31.40 -16.68 -51.50
C MET A 1 30.17 -16.52 -50.63
N SER A 2 29.96 -17.48 -49.72
CA SER A 2 28.72 -17.69 -48.98
C SER A 2 29.06 -17.50 -47.50
N GLU A 3 28.61 -16.40 -46.90
CA GLU A 3 28.87 -16.10 -45.49
C GLU A 3 27.80 -16.73 -44.60
N GLY A 4 28.29 -17.56 -43.67
CA GLY A 4 27.53 -18.44 -42.81
C GLY A 4 26.74 -17.69 -41.75
N MET A 5 25.44 -17.97 -41.75
CA MET A 5 24.46 -17.57 -40.76
C MET A 5 24.70 -18.33 -39.45
N MET A 6 25.34 -17.71 -38.46
CA MET A 6 25.50 -18.30 -37.13
C MET A 6 24.32 -17.88 -36.24
N ARG A 7 23.33 -18.78 -36.14
CA ARG A 7 22.26 -18.72 -35.14
C ARG A 7 22.81 -19.12 -33.78
N VAL A 8 22.91 -18.18 -32.85
CA VAL A 8 23.09 -18.50 -31.43
C VAL A 8 21.70 -18.68 -30.80
N LYS A 9 21.37 -19.92 -30.47
CA LYS A 9 20.25 -20.28 -29.59
C LYS A 9 20.76 -20.28 -28.16
N PHE A 10 20.17 -19.50 -27.26
CA PHE A 10 20.03 -19.88 -25.86
C PHE A 10 18.69 -19.38 -25.31
N PRO A 11 17.85 -20.28 -24.76
CA PRO A 11 16.61 -19.94 -24.10
C PRO A 11 16.90 -19.65 -22.62
N ALA A 12 16.42 -18.53 -22.11
CA ALA A 12 16.29 -18.32 -20.68
C ALA A 12 15.01 -17.52 -20.44
N LEU A 13 13.95 -18.29 -20.17
CA LEU A 13 12.78 -17.89 -19.41
C LEU A 13 13.16 -16.90 -18.30
N MET A 14 12.80 -15.63 -18.48
CA MET A 14 12.62 -14.70 -17.38
C MET A 14 11.11 -14.59 -17.13
N PHE A 15 10.56 -15.68 -16.59
CA PHE A 15 9.33 -15.66 -15.80
C PHE A 15 9.79 -15.33 -14.38
N VAL A 16 9.74 -14.05 -13.99
CA VAL A 16 9.88 -13.65 -12.58
C VAL A 16 8.84 -12.58 -12.30
N GLY A 17 7.78 -12.98 -11.58
CA GLY A 17 7.22 -12.10 -10.54
C GLY A 17 6.00 -11.26 -10.88
N ALA A 18 5.11 -11.68 -11.79
CA ALA A 18 3.72 -11.19 -11.78
C ALA A 18 2.93 -11.97 -10.71
N LEU A 19 3.24 -11.77 -9.43
CA LEU A 19 2.47 -12.31 -8.32
C LEU A 19 1.22 -11.44 -8.12
N ALA A 20 0.16 -11.80 -8.84
CA ALA A 20 -1.24 -11.79 -8.40
C ALA A 20 -1.75 -10.58 -7.59
N ALA A 21 -1.57 -9.35 -8.08
CA ALA A 21 -2.30 -8.17 -7.60
C ALA A 21 -3.43 -7.70 -8.55
N ASN A 22 -3.65 -8.39 -9.67
CA ASN A 22 -4.45 -7.89 -10.79
C ASN A 22 -5.82 -8.55 -10.95
N SER A 23 -6.69 -8.53 -9.95
CA SER A 23 -8.11 -8.87 -10.20
C SER A 23 -9.15 -8.14 -9.36
N PHE A 24 -8.79 -7.17 -8.52
CA PHE A 24 -9.80 -6.39 -7.77
C PHE A 24 -9.57 -4.88 -7.71
N VAL A 25 -8.52 -4.35 -8.34
CA VAL A 25 -8.10 -2.95 -8.15
C VAL A 25 -8.58 -2.00 -9.26
N ALA A 26 -9.23 -2.48 -10.34
CA ALA A 26 -9.31 -1.66 -11.56
C ALA A 26 -10.68 -1.06 -11.95
N GLU A 27 -11.84 -1.47 -11.41
CA GLU A 27 -13.12 -1.01 -11.99
C GLU A 27 -14.21 -0.52 -11.02
N THR A 28 -13.97 -0.50 -9.72
CA THR A 28 -14.86 0.22 -8.79
C THR A 28 -14.02 1.18 -7.95
N GLY A 29 -14.35 2.47 -7.97
CA GLY A 29 -13.70 3.49 -7.14
C GLY A 29 -13.85 3.29 -5.62
N LEU A 30 -14.22 2.09 -5.18
CA LEU A 30 -14.48 1.69 -3.79
C LEU A 30 -13.21 1.27 -3.04
N ALA A 31 -12.24 0.63 -3.71
CA ALA A 31 -10.94 0.33 -3.10
C ALA A 31 -10.06 1.59 -2.94
N ASN A 32 -10.41 2.67 -3.62
CA ASN A 32 -9.61 3.89 -3.68
C ASN A 32 -9.73 4.71 -2.38
N GLU A 33 -10.94 4.90 -1.85
CA GLU A 33 -11.17 5.78 -0.69
C GLU A 33 -10.55 5.24 0.61
N ALA A 34 -10.77 3.94 0.92
CA ALA A 34 -10.17 3.32 2.11
C ALA A 34 -8.63 3.31 2.06
N THR A 35 -8.07 3.05 0.88
CA THR A 35 -6.61 3.05 0.67
C THR A 35 -6.03 4.45 0.87
N GLU A 36 -6.64 5.48 0.27
CA GLU A 36 -6.24 6.88 0.45
C GLU A 36 -6.29 7.30 1.92
N ILE A 37 -7.35 6.91 2.65
CA ILE A 37 -7.48 7.19 4.08
C ILE A 37 -6.37 6.49 4.90
N PHE A 38 -6.03 5.24 4.57
CA PHE A 38 -4.93 4.53 5.20
C PHE A 38 -3.56 5.16 4.89
N GLU A 39 -3.34 5.65 3.67
CA GLU A 39 -2.14 6.42 3.35
C GLU A 39 -2.07 7.71 4.15
N CYS A 40 -3.21 8.41 4.34
CA CYS A 40 -3.30 9.56 5.23
C CYS A 40 -2.98 9.21 6.71
N ALA A 41 -3.38 8.02 7.18
CA ALA A 41 -3.02 7.53 8.51
C ALA A 41 -1.50 7.35 8.66
N GLU A 42 -0.86 6.70 7.67
CA GLU A 42 0.59 6.49 7.68
C GLU A 42 1.35 7.82 7.57
N LEU A 43 0.90 8.75 6.72
CA LEU A 43 1.47 10.09 6.63
C LEU A 43 1.35 10.85 7.95
N ALA A 44 0.20 10.79 8.62
CA ALA A 44 0.01 11.38 9.95
C ALA A 44 0.98 10.76 10.97
N GLN A 45 1.21 9.45 10.90
CA GLN A 45 2.15 8.76 11.78
C GLN A 45 3.58 9.27 11.59
N TRP A 46 4.07 9.34 10.35
CA TRP A 46 5.41 9.89 10.07
C TRP A 46 5.51 11.38 10.41
N ALA A 47 4.41 12.12 10.29
CA ALA A 47 4.32 13.52 10.65
C ALA A 47 4.24 13.77 12.17
N ASP A 48 4.22 12.73 13.02
CA ASP A 48 4.07 12.82 14.47
C ASP A 48 2.73 13.46 14.89
N ARG A 49 1.67 13.13 14.15
CA ARG A 49 0.28 13.56 14.39
C ARG A 49 -0.54 12.42 14.99
N ASP A 50 -0.12 11.91 16.15
CA ASP A 50 -0.66 10.68 16.76
C ASP A 50 -2.19 10.64 16.88
N GLN A 51 -2.83 11.76 17.22
CA GLN A 51 -4.29 11.85 17.31
C GLN A 51 -4.96 11.64 15.94
N ASP A 52 -4.38 12.21 14.90
CA ASP A 52 -4.89 12.08 13.53
C ASP A 52 -4.68 10.67 13.01
N THR A 53 -3.50 10.07 13.24
CA THR A 53 -3.16 8.69 12.88
C THR A 53 -4.24 7.70 13.32
N TYR A 54 -4.62 7.74 14.59
CA TYR A 54 -5.63 6.84 15.15
C TYR A 54 -7.00 7.04 14.50
N ARG A 55 -7.40 8.30 14.28
CA ARG A 55 -8.70 8.63 13.68
C ARG A 55 -8.78 8.18 12.22
N PHE A 56 -7.72 8.37 11.43
CA PHE A 56 -7.66 7.88 10.07
C PHE A 56 -7.61 6.36 10.01
N ALA A 57 -6.88 5.69 10.92
CA ALA A 57 -6.84 4.24 10.96
C ALA A 57 -8.23 3.64 11.21
N ILE A 58 -9.03 4.22 12.12
CA ILE A 58 -10.42 3.81 12.34
C ILE A 58 -11.26 4.07 11.09
N LEU A 59 -11.23 5.30 10.56
CA LEU A 59 -12.05 5.68 9.41
C LEU A 59 -11.75 4.80 8.18
N GLY A 60 -10.47 4.56 7.90
CA GLY A 60 -10.03 3.71 6.79
C GLY A 60 -10.44 2.26 7.00
N TYR A 61 -10.41 1.78 8.25
CA TYR A 61 -10.89 0.44 8.59
C TYR A 61 -12.39 0.30 8.35
N GLU A 62 -13.20 1.27 8.78
CA GLU A 62 -14.65 1.27 8.55
C GLU A 62 -14.99 1.29 7.05
N GLU A 63 -14.35 2.15 6.27
CA GLU A 63 -14.59 2.21 4.81
C GLU A 63 -14.07 0.95 4.10
N ALA A 64 -12.97 0.37 4.57
CA ALA A 64 -12.46 -0.90 4.06
C ALA A 64 -13.43 -2.05 4.34
N LEU A 65 -13.99 -2.14 5.56
CA LEU A 65 -14.96 -3.19 5.89
C LEU A 65 -16.19 -3.10 4.99
N LYS A 66 -16.70 -1.90 4.76
CA LYS A 66 -17.82 -1.67 3.84
C LYS A 66 -17.47 -2.11 2.43
N SER A 67 -16.39 -1.57 1.86
CA SER A 67 -15.98 -1.82 0.48
C SER A 67 -15.62 -3.28 0.21
N VAL A 68 -14.92 -3.92 1.15
CA VAL A 68 -14.57 -5.33 1.04
C VAL A 68 -15.79 -6.23 1.20
N SER A 69 -16.71 -5.92 2.12
CA SER A 69 -17.93 -6.73 2.29
C SER A 69 -18.75 -6.74 0.99
N GLU A 70 -18.93 -5.57 0.36
CA GLU A 70 -19.56 -5.46 -0.96
C GLU A 70 -18.79 -6.27 -2.02
N GLY A 71 -17.46 -6.15 -2.05
CA GLY A 71 -16.60 -6.88 -2.97
C GLY A 71 -16.68 -8.40 -2.81
N ILE A 72 -16.71 -8.91 -1.56
CA ILE A 72 -16.85 -10.33 -1.24
C ILE A 72 -18.19 -10.86 -1.75
N GLU A 73 -19.28 -10.15 -1.52
CA GLU A 73 -20.61 -10.58 -1.96
C GLU A 73 -20.71 -10.65 -3.49
N LEU A 74 -20.17 -9.64 -4.19
CA LEU A 74 -20.07 -9.68 -5.66
C LEU A 74 -19.19 -10.84 -6.14
N SER A 75 -18.07 -11.08 -5.46
CA SER A 75 -17.14 -12.16 -5.78
C SER A 75 -17.76 -13.55 -5.62
N LYS A 76 -18.59 -13.75 -4.58
CA LYS A 76 -19.36 -14.99 -4.37
C LYS A 76 -20.38 -15.22 -5.50
N GLN A 77 -21.07 -14.17 -5.93
CA GLN A 77 -22.06 -14.25 -7.01
C GLN A 77 -21.42 -14.59 -8.36
N ALA A 78 -20.21 -14.10 -8.60
CA ALA A 78 -19.46 -14.37 -9.83
C ALA A 78 -18.80 -15.76 -9.85
N ALA A 79 -18.46 -16.32 -8.69
CA ALA A 79 -17.79 -17.62 -8.58
C ALA A 79 -18.80 -18.78 -8.68
N GLN A 80 -19.10 -19.20 -9.91
CA GLN A 80 -19.89 -20.40 -10.21
C GLN A 80 -19.09 -21.69 -9.97
N ASP A 81 -18.82 -22.05 -8.72
CA ASP A 81 -18.23 -23.34 -8.29
C ASP A 81 -16.69 -23.48 -8.29
N LYS A 82 -15.93 -22.37 -8.28
CA LYS A 82 -14.46 -22.40 -8.10
C LYS A 82 -14.04 -21.83 -6.75
N PRO A 83 -12.94 -22.34 -6.14
CA PRO A 83 -12.31 -21.69 -5.00
C PRO A 83 -12.01 -20.22 -5.32
N ASN A 84 -12.37 -19.35 -4.40
CA ASN A 84 -12.29 -17.91 -4.57
C ASN A 84 -11.63 -17.32 -3.34
N PHE A 85 -10.31 -17.14 -3.43
CA PHE A 85 -9.49 -16.64 -2.33
C PHE A 85 -10.02 -15.31 -1.76
N THR A 86 -10.58 -14.45 -2.61
CA THR A 86 -11.17 -13.18 -2.16
C THR A 86 -12.38 -13.42 -1.25
N ALA A 87 -13.30 -14.29 -1.67
CA ALA A 87 -14.51 -14.60 -0.92
C ALA A 87 -14.28 -15.48 0.32
N GLU A 88 -13.18 -16.24 0.35
CA GLU A 88 -12.81 -17.14 1.45
C GLU A 88 -12.17 -16.42 2.65
N ARG A 89 -11.80 -15.15 2.50
CA ARG A 89 -11.19 -14.34 3.56
C ARG A 89 -12.18 -13.32 4.10
N SER A 90 -12.01 -12.96 5.37
CA SER A 90 -12.91 -12.01 6.02
C SER A 90 -12.64 -10.57 5.57
N PRO A 91 -13.62 -9.66 5.69
CA PRO A 91 -13.40 -8.23 5.46
C PRO A 91 -12.22 -7.66 6.26
N GLU A 92 -12.06 -8.08 7.52
CA GLU A 92 -10.98 -7.61 8.40
C GLU A 92 -9.60 -8.03 7.90
N PHE A 93 -9.48 -9.25 7.36
CA PHE A 93 -8.24 -9.71 6.73
C PHE A 93 -7.81 -8.77 5.61
N TRP A 94 -8.75 -8.43 4.71
CA TRP A 94 -8.47 -7.56 3.58
C TRP A 94 -8.22 -6.11 4.00
N ALA A 95 -8.94 -5.60 4.99
CA ALA A 95 -8.67 -4.28 5.57
C ALA A 95 -7.23 -4.21 6.12
N GLY A 96 -6.76 -5.26 6.80
CA GLY A 96 -5.38 -5.36 7.26
C GLY A 96 -4.36 -5.41 6.11
N MET A 97 -4.66 -6.17 5.04
CA MET A 97 -3.82 -6.23 3.85
C MET A 97 -3.72 -4.87 3.14
N TRP A 98 -4.82 -4.13 3.05
CA TRP A 98 -4.86 -2.80 2.45
C TRP A 98 -4.10 -1.78 3.30
N TYR A 99 -4.27 -1.81 4.62
CA TYR A 99 -3.48 -0.95 5.51
C TYR A 99 -1.96 -1.22 5.37
N GLY A 100 -1.56 -2.50 5.31
CA GLY A 100 -0.16 -2.87 5.08
C GLY A 100 0.37 -2.38 3.73
N ALA A 101 -0.43 -2.48 2.67
CA ALA A 101 -0.06 -1.99 1.34
C ALA A 101 0.07 -0.44 1.30
N ALA A 102 -0.85 0.28 1.95
CA ALA A 102 -0.79 1.73 2.08
C ALA A 102 0.46 2.18 2.86
N SER A 103 0.75 1.52 3.99
CA SER A 103 1.95 1.78 4.80
C SER A 103 3.24 1.61 3.99
N GLN A 104 3.32 0.52 3.20
CA GLN A 104 4.45 0.28 2.31
C GLN A 104 4.55 1.33 1.20
N THR A 105 3.42 1.73 0.61
CA THR A 105 3.36 2.75 -0.46
C THR A 105 3.90 4.09 0.02
N VAL A 106 3.45 4.57 1.19
CA VAL A 106 3.95 5.82 1.79
C VAL A 106 5.43 5.71 2.14
N ARG A 107 5.88 4.56 2.67
CA ARG A 107 7.29 4.33 2.98
C ARG A 107 8.17 4.36 1.74
N ASP A 108 7.77 3.69 0.66
CA ASP A 108 8.51 3.69 -0.60
C ASP A 108 8.56 5.08 -1.22
N TRP A 109 7.45 5.82 -1.14
CA TRP A 109 7.41 7.21 -1.54
C TRP A 109 8.38 8.08 -0.72
N LEU A 110 8.36 7.99 0.61
CA LEU A 110 9.29 8.72 1.49
C LEU A 110 10.75 8.37 1.21
N GLN A 111 11.04 7.09 0.97
CA GLN A 111 12.36 6.61 0.58
C GLN A 111 12.81 7.21 -0.76
N ALA A 112 11.90 7.41 -1.71
CA ALA A 112 12.18 8.09 -2.97
C ALA A 112 12.41 9.61 -2.78
N GLN A 113 11.66 10.26 -1.90
CA GLN A 113 11.85 11.69 -1.59
C GLN A 113 13.18 11.97 -0.89
N TYR A 114 13.55 11.12 0.08
CA TYR A 114 14.78 11.26 0.83
C TYR A 114 15.42 9.89 1.08
N PRO A 115 16.31 9.45 0.17
CA PRO A 115 16.93 8.14 0.25
C PRO A 115 17.88 8.02 1.45
N LEU A 116 17.47 7.24 2.46
CA LEU A 116 18.30 6.82 3.58
C LEU A 116 18.17 5.33 3.74
N GLN A 117 19.28 4.60 3.71
CA GLN A 117 19.28 3.16 3.92
C GLN A 117 20.56 2.73 4.61
N ALA A 118 20.44 1.73 5.50
CA ALA A 118 21.60 1.10 6.08
C ALA A 118 22.31 0.30 4.99
N ARG A 119 23.64 0.17 5.08
CA ARG A 119 24.35 -0.67 4.09
C ARG A 119 23.95 -2.14 4.24
N GLN A 120 24.11 -2.92 3.19
CA GLN A 120 23.91 -4.37 3.29
C GLN A 120 24.84 -4.97 4.35
N GLY A 121 24.30 -5.86 5.18
CA GLY A 121 25.02 -6.45 6.31
C GLY A 121 25.27 -5.51 7.48
N ALA A 122 24.65 -4.31 7.50
CA ALA A 122 24.70 -3.40 8.64
C ALA A 122 24.31 -4.12 9.95
N GLY A 123 25.08 -3.89 11.01
CA GLY A 123 24.76 -4.36 12.36
C GLY A 123 23.52 -3.67 12.94
N ALA A 124 22.99 -4.20 14.05
CA ALA A 124 21.77 -3.68 14.67
C ALA A 124 21.84 -2.17 14.99
N SER A 125 22.96 -1.70 15.55
CA SER A 125 23.17 -0.29 15.89
C SER A 125 23.05 0.65 14.69
N GLU A 126 23.63 0.26 13.54
CA GLU A 126 23.57 1.06 12.32
C GLU A 126 22.15 1.10 11.74
N ARG A 127 21.43 -0.04 11.77
CA ARG A 127 20.03 -0.10 11.31
C ARG A 127 19.13 0.79 12.16
N VAL A 128 19.29 0.75 13.49
CA VAL A 128 18.54 1.61 14.42
C VAL A 128 18.88 3.08 14.18
N THR A 129 20.16 3.42 14.06
CA THR A 129 20.59 4.80 13.78
C THR A 129 20.03 5.30 12.45
N THR A 130 19.98 4.45 11.43
CA THR A 130 19.37 4.78 10.14
C THR A 130 17.88 5.02 10.27
N ALA A 131 17.15 4.16 10.99
CA ALA A 131 15.72 4.31 11.22
C ALA A 131 15.39 5.63 11.96
N VAL A 132 16.20 6.00 12.96
CA VAL A 132 16.06 7.30 13.66
C VAL A 132 16.31 8.46 12.70
N ARG A 133 17.33 8.37 11.84
CA ARG A 133 17.61 9.39 10.82
C ARG A 133 16.48 9.50 9.79
N GLN A 134 15.90 8.37 9.38
CA GLN A 134 14.72 8.35 8.52
C GLN A 134 13.57 9.07 9.19
N ALA A 135 13.21 8.73 10.43
CA ALA A 135 12.13 9.39 11.16
C ALA A 135 12.32 10.92 11.25
N ILE A 136 13.54 11.38 11.54
CA ILE A 136 13.85 12.82 11.60
C ILE A 136 13.72 13.49 10.22
N ALA A 137 14.26 12.87 9.17
CA ALA A 137 14.28 13.45 7.83
C ALA A 137 12.91 13.41 7.15
N TRP A 138 12.14 12.34 7.38
CA TRP A 138 10.85 12.10 6.72
C TRP A 138 9.70 12.84 7.38
N LYS A 139 9.76 13.13 8.68
CA LYS A 139 8.70 13.88 9.38
C LYS A 139 8.23 15.15 8.66
N PRO A 140 9.09 16.12 8.29
CA PRO A 140 8.64 17.33 7.61
C PRO A 140 8.15 17.07 6.18
N ILE A 141 8.61 16.00 5.52
CA ILE A 141 8.17 15.60 4.18
C ILE A 141 6.76 15.02 4.24
N ALA A 142 6.52 14.13 5.20
CA ALA A 142 5.21 13.53 5.46
C ALA A 142 4.17 14.58 5.86
N ASP A 143 4.51 15.54 6.73
CA ASP A 143 3.58 16.62 7.12
C ASP A 143 3.24 17.57 5.96
N LEU A 144 4.15 17.77 5.01
CA LEU A 144 3.85 18.53 3.80
C LEU A 144 2.89 17.75 2.90
N GLU A 145 3.18 16.49 2.62
CA GLU A 145 2.34 15.63 1.76
C GLU A 145 0.94 15.45 2.35
N PHE A 146 0.86 15.20 3.66
CA PHE A 146 -0.40 15.10 4.40
C PHE A 146 -1.31 16.31 4.15
N ARG A 147 -0.73 17.53 4.18
CA ARG A 147 -1.46 18.77 3.90
C ARG A 147 -1.78 18.94 2.41
N GLN A 148 -0.86 18.59 1.52
CA GLN A 148 -1.05 18.72 0.07
C GLN A 148 -2.16 17.81 -0.45
N ARG A 149 -2.28 16.59 0.10
CA ARG A 149 -3.38 15.67 -0.18
C ARG A 149 -4.71 16.10 0.45
N GLY A 150 -4.68 17.10 1.34
CA GLY A 150 -5.86 17.53 2.06
C GLY A 150 -6.41 16.43 2.98
N CYS A 151 -5.54 15.62 3.60
CA CYS A 151 -5.98 14.49 4.43
C CYS A 151 -6.98 14.92 5.52
N GLU A 152 -6.83 16.13 6.07
CA GLU A 152 -7.75 16.71 7.06
C GLU A 152 -9.21 16.75 6.59
N LEU A 153 -9.46 16.79 5.28
CA LEU A 153 -10.80 16.83 4.69
C LEU A 153 -11.59 15.55 4.94
N TYR A 154 -10.94 14.37 4.94
CA TYR A 154 -11.65 13.10 5.20
C TYR A 154 -12.26 13.07 6.61
N LEU A 155 -11.57 13.63 7.61
CA LEU A 155 -12.06 13.72 8.98
C LEU A 155 -13.20 14.73 9.15
N LEU A 156 -13.23 15.78 8.34
CA LEU A 156 -14.31 16.76 8.33
C LEU A 156 -15.57 16.20 7.66
N THR A 157 -15.41 15.42 6.59
CA THR A 157 -16.53 14.80 5.89
C THR A 157 -17.19 13.68 6.68
N SER A 158 -16.43 12.93 7.49
CA SER A 158 -16.98 11.85 8.30
C SER A 158 -17.79 12.35 9.51
N SER A 159 -17.43 13.51 10.08
CA SER A 159 -18.18 14.12 11.19
C SER A 159 -19.58 14.62 10.80
N ASN A 160 -19.89 14.70 9.51
CA ASN A 160 -21.17 15.21 8.99
C ASN A 160 -22.07 14.12 8.37
N ARG A 161 -21.64 12.85 8.39
CA ARG A 161 -22.46 11.69 8.01
C ARG A 161 -23.09 11.08 9.25
#